data_AF-A0A4P2PYB2-F1
#
_entry.id   AF-A0A4P2PYB2-F1
#
_cell.length_a   1.000
_cell.length_b   1.000
_cell.length_c   1.000
_cell.angle_alpha   90.00
_cell.angle_beta   90.00
_cell.angle_gamma   90.00
#
_symmetry.space_group_name_H-M   'P 1'
#
loop_
_entity.id
_entity.type
_entity.pdbx_description
1 polymer ?
#
loop_
_entity_poly.entity_id
_entity_poly.type
_entity_poly.pdbx_seq_one_letter_code
_entity_poly.pdbx_strand_id
1 'polypeptide(L)'
;MDLAASRRGRAWRALFAATLVTLAGAALVGGASDASAEQMSRRAWLGVELAPGPAGGVIAKHVVTSSPAAKAGMVDGDLLVAADGVPLEDPKQLIARVALAGPGNVVNLRIRRGGRERDVAPTLAPFPGRDQILRLDKVGTRAPDLKALVTVSGTVPATVGALRGNVVLLDFWATWCAPCRLMAPQLSKWHATYAAQGLRVVGVTSDNVGVATKTAQALAMRYAVASDAAEATSAAYGVSALPTMFVIDKKGIIREVLVGYDPSRHAQIEKLLQALLAEPAP
;
A
#
# COMPACT_ATOMS: atom_id res chain seq x y z
N MET A 1 -77.94 -53.46 -52.18
CA MET A 1 -78.26 -52.99 -50.81
C MET A 1 -77.34 -53.80 -49.91
N ASP A 2 -76.32 -53.30 -49.24
CA ASP A 2 -76.11 -51.97 -48.68
C ASP A 2 -74.60 -51.70 -48.45
N LEU A 3 -74.30 -50.46 -48.07
CA LEU A 3 -73.06 -49.67 -48.17
C LEU A 3 -71.73 -50.20 -47.59
N ALA A 4 -70.66 -49.71 -48.24
CA ALA A 4 -69.24 -49.92 -48.00
C ALA A 4 -68.62 -48.96 -46.98
N ALA A 5 -67.55 -49.42 -46.32
CA ALA A 5 -66.61 -48.62 -45.52
C ALA A 5 -65.25 -48.51 -46.23
N SER A 6 -64.65 -47.31 -46.25
CA SER A 6 -63.33 -47.05 -45.65
C SER A 6 -62.61 -45.79 -46.20
N ARG A 7 -62.08 -45.03 -45.23
CA ARG A 7 -60.78 -44.31 -45.14
C ARG A 7 -60.38 -43.21 -46.15
N ARG A 8 -60.32 -41.97 -45.62
CA ARG A 8 -59.34 -40.87 -45.86
C ARG A 8 -59.21 -40.11 -44.52
N GLY A 9 -58.15 -39.46 -44.04
CA GLY A 9 -56.77 -39.18 -44.46
C GLY A 9 -56.22 -37.99 -43.62
N ARG A 10 -54.89 -37.91 -43.44
CA ARG A 10 -54.05 -36.75 -42.94
C ARG A 10 -54.25 -36.34 -41.45
N ALA A 11 -53.29 -35.79 -40.68
CA ALA A 11 -52.08 -35.00 -40.95
C ALA A 11 -51.07 -35.00 -39.75
N TRP A 12 -49.78 -34.77 -40.05
CA TRP A 12 -48.75 -33.96 -39.35
C TRP A 12 -48.38 -34.23 -37.87
N ARG A 13 -47.13 -34.64 -37.63
CA ARG A 13 -46.24 -34.11 -36.55
C ARG A 13 -44.76 -34.23 -36.94
N ALA A 14 -44.08 -33.09 -37.07
CA ALA A 14 -42.63 -32.98 -37.09
C ALA A 14 -42.12 -32.93 -35.63
N LEU A 15 -41.05 -33.65 -35.32
CA LEU A 15 -40.30 -33.51 -34.07
C LEU A 15 -38.80 -33.42 -34.41
N PHE A 16 -38.26 -32.23 -34.17
CA PHE A 16 -36.84 -31.93 -34.07
C PHE A 16 -36.27 -32.59 -32.81
N ALA A 17 -35.18 -33.34 -32.91
CA ALA A 17 -34.33 -33.67 -31.77
C ALA A 17 -32.97 -32.97 -31.98
N ALA A 18 -32.72 -31.98 -31.14
CA ALA A 18 -31.56 -31.11 -31.18
C ALA A 18 -30.28 -31.82 -30.69
N THR A 19 -29.19 -31.53 -31.37
CA THR A 19 -27.81 -31.97 -31.10
C THR A 19 -27.30 -31.39 -29.77
N LEU A 20 -26.77 -32.25 -28.91
CA LEU A 20 -26.01 -31.88 -27.71
C LEU A 20 -24.71 -31.18 -28.11
N VAL A 21 -24.62 -29.86 -27.87
CA VAL A 21 -23.35 -29.12 -27.89
C VAL A 21 -22.71 -29.24 -26.51
N THR A 22 -21.61 -29.99 -26.43
CA THR A 22 -20.73 -29.99 -25.25
C THR A 22 -19.98 -28.66 -25.17
N LEU A 23 -20.35 -27.82 -24.21
CA LEU A 23 -19.58 -26.64 -23.81
C LEU A 23 -18.29 -27.09 -23.10
N ALA A 24 -17.16 -27.03 -23.82
CA ALA A 24 -15.84 -27.05 -23.19
C ALA A 24 -15.62 -25.71 -22.49
N GLY A 25 -15.89 -25.67 -21.18
CA GLY A 25 -15.42 -24.60 -20.31
C GLY A 25 -13.98 -24.87 -19.89
N ALA A 26 -13.07 -23.94 -20.18
CA ALA A 26 -11.76 -23.86 -19.54
C ALA A 26 -11.24 -22.41 -19.52
N ALA A 27 -11.22 -21.84 -18.32
CA ALA A 27 -10.29 -20.86 -17.75
C ALA A 27 -9.71 -19.74 -18.64
N LEU A 28 -10.26 -18.52 -18.48
CA LEU A 28 -9.56 -17.26 -18.78
C LEU A 28 -9.91 -16.21 -17.70
N VAL A 29 -9.47 -16.40 -16.46
CA VAL A 29 -9.56 -15.34 -15.42
C VAL A 29 -8.24 -15.14 -14.65
N GLY A 30 -7.16 -15.87 -14.97
CA GLY A 30 -5.86 -15.74 -14.29
C GLY A 30 -4.76 -14.96 -15.02
N GLY A 31 -4.89 -14.70 -16.34
CA GLY A 31 -3.73 -14.25 -17.14
C GLY A 31 -3.43 -12.75 -17.10
N ALA A 32 -4.43 -11.90 -16.86
CA ALA A 32 -4.26 -10.45 -17.00
C ALA A 32 -3.57 -9.80 -15.79
N SER A 33 -3.82 -10.29 -14.57
CA SER A 33 -3.15 -9.81 -13.35
C SER A 33 -1.68 -10.16 -13.35
N ASP A 34 -1.35 -11.40 -13.71
CA ASP A 34 0.01 -11.94 -13.61
C ASP A 34 0.90 -11.37 -14.71
N ALA A 35 0.38 -11.22 -15.93
CA ALA A 35 1.08 -10.52 -17.01
C ALA A 35 1.32 -9.04 -16.66
N SER A 36 0.36 -8.35 -16.03
CA SER A 36 0.54 -6.96 -15.61
C SER A 36 1.56 -6.80 -14.48
N ALA A 37 1.57 -7.71 -13.51
CA ALA A 37 2.54 -7.72 -12.41
C ALA A 37 3.95 -8.04 -12.92
N GLU A 38 4.08 -9.01 -13.82
CA GLU A 38 5.35 -9.35 -14.46
C GLU A 38 5.87 -8.18 -15.31
N GLN A 39 5.00 -7.55 -16.10
CA GLN A 39 5.34 -6.41 -16.94
C GLN A 39 5.69 -5.16 -16.11
N MET A 40 5.07 -4.97 -14.93
CA MET A 40 5.47 -3.95 -13.97
C MET A 40 6.85 -4.24 -13.36
N SER A 41 7.15 -5.50 -13.00
CA SER A 41 8.44 -5.88 -12.42
C SER A 41 9.64 -5.68 -13.37
N ARG A 42 9.40 -5.70 -14.69
CA ARG A 42 10.41 -5.41 -15.71
C ARG A 42 10.79 -3.94 -15.81
N ARG A 43 9.98 -3.02 -15.26
CA ARG A 43 10.28 -1.59 -15.28
C ARG A 43 11.42 -1.31 -14.31
N ALA A 44 12.38 -0.49 -14.72
CA ALA A 44 13.41 -0.03 -13.80
C ALA A 44 12.88 1.04 -12.86
N TRP A 45 13.49 1.12 -11.67
CA TRP A 45 13.11 2.04 -10.62
C TRP A 45 14.34 2.62 -9.95
N LEU A 46 14.37 3.95 -9.91
CA LEU A 46 15.38 4.74 -9.23
C LEU A 46 14.97 5.08 -7.78
N GLY A 47 13.66 5.19 -7.54
CA GLY A 47 13.07 5.55 -6.25
C GLY A 47 13.15 7.02 -5.88
N VAL A 48 12.85 7.88 -6.86
CA VAL A 48 12.76 9.34 -6.67
C VAL A 48 11.44 9.83 -7.26
N GLU A 49 10.70 10.61 -6.47
CA GLU A 49 9.63 11.48 -6.97
C GLU A 49 10.28 12.74 -7.56
N LEU A 50 10.06 12.96 -8.86
CA LEU A 50 10.68 14.05 -9.60
C LEU A 50 9.68 15.19 -9.79
N ALA A 51 10.17 16.42 -9.74
CA ALA A 51 9.42 17.60 -10.14
C ALA A 51 10.28 18.52 -11.03
N PRO A 52 9.67 19.45 -11.79
CA PRO A 52 10.43 20.49 -12.47
C PRO A 52 11.24 21.35 -11.47
N GLY A 53 12.50 21.62 -11.80
CA GLY A 53 13.40 22.43 -10.99
C GLY A 53 13.23 23.94 -11.24
N PRO A 54 13.62 24.79 -10.27
CA PRO A 54 13.60 26.24 -10.45
C PRO A 54 14.63 26.67 -11.51
N ALA A 55 14.19 27.48 -12.48
CA ALA A 55 14.98 27.98 -13.61
C ALA A 55 15.46 26.91 -14.61
N GLY A 56 14.75 25.79 -14.71
CA GLY A 56 15.11 24.65 -15.57
C GLY A 56 15.86 23.57 -14.80
N GLY A 57 15.69 22.31 -15.20
CA GLY A 57 16.27 21.16 -14.51
C GLY A 57 15.22 20.29 -13.80
N VAL A 58 15.70 19.26 -13.10
CA VAL A 58 14.84 18.28 -12.43
C VAL A 58 15.18 18.25 -10.95
N ILE A 59 14.19 18.41 -10.06
CA ILE A 59 14.40 18.29 -8.62
C ILE A 59 13.95 16.91 -8.12
N ALA A 60 14.75 16.29 -7.26
CA ALA A 60 14.31 15.18 -6.43
C ALA A 60 13.38 15.73 -5.34
N LYS A 61 12.08 15.75 -5.62
CA LYS A 61 11.08 16.22 -4.65
C LYS A 61 11.07 15.32 -3.41
N HIS A 62 11.18 14.01 -3.62
CA HIS A 62 11.32 13.04 -2.55
C HIS A 62 12.14 11.82 -3.00
N VAL A 63 13.09 11.38 -2.18
CA VAL A 63 13.91 10.20 -2.37
C VAL A 63 13.48 9.14 -1.37
N VAL A 64 12.96 8.02 -1.88
CA VAL A 64 12.45 6.92 -1.04
C VAL A 64 13.59 6.35 -0.20
N THR A 65 13.40 6.26 1.11
CA THR A 65 14.47 5.96 2.11
C THR A 65 15.37 4.77 1.74
N SER A 66 14.80 3.66 1.28
CA SER A 66 15.56 2.44 0.94
C SER A 66 15.78 2.22 -0.57
N SER A 67 15.62 3.27 -1.38
CA SER A 67 15.74 3.22 -2.83
C SER A 67 17.19 3.14 -3.35
N PRO A 68 17.38 2.76 -4.63
CA PRO A 68 18.65 2.95 -5.34
C PRO A 68 19.23 4.36 -5.24
N ALA A 69 18.40 5.39 -5.41
CA ALA A 69 18.83 6.78 -5.29
C ALA A 69 19.36 7.13 -3.90
N ALA A 70 18.63 6.75 -2.84
CA ALA A 70 19.08 6.96 -1.46
C ALA A 70 20.41 6.24 -1.19
N LYS A 71 20.55 4.99 -1.66
CA LYS A 71 21.81 4.21 -1.54
C LYS A 71 22.98 4.87 -2.27
N ALA A 72 22.72 5.59 -3.36
CA ALA A 72 23.71 6.38 -4.08
C ALA A 72 23.99 7.75 -3.43
N GLY A 73 23.38 8.07 -2.28
CA GLY A 73 23.61 9.30 -1.53
C GLY A 73 22.72 10.48 -1.93
N MET A 74 21.71 10.25 -2.77
CA MET A 74 20.73 11.28 -3.11
C MET A 74 19.80 11.57 -1.93
N VAL A 75 19.34 12.81 -1.82
CA VAL A 75 18.39 13.26 -0.80
C VAL A 75 17.36 14.22 -1.39
N ASP A 76 16.27 14.44 -0.65
CA ASP A 76 15.25 15.43 -0.99
C ASP A 76 15.87 16.81 -1.24
N GLY A 77 15.46 17.45 -2.33
CA GLY A 77 15.95 18.76 -2.75
C GLY A 77 17.20 18.74 -3.63
N ASP A 78 17.80 17.58 -3.92
CA ASP A 78 18.86 17.50 -4.92
C ASP A 78 18.35 17.96 -6.29
N LEU A 79 19.11 18.83 -6.96
CA LEU A 79 18.83 19.23 -8.34
C LEU A 79 19.64 18.34 -9.28
N LEU A 80 18.96 17.52 -10.07
CA LEU A 80 19.55 16.68 -11.10
C LEU A 80 19.78 17.52 -12.36
N VAL A 81 21.04 17.73 -12.69
CA VAL A 81 21.45 18.60 -13.82
C VAL A 81 21.80 17.81 -15.08
N ALA A 82 22.22 16.55 -14.94
CA ALA A 82 22.50 15.68 -16.08
C ALA A 82 22.33 14.20 -15.73
N ALA A 83 22.07 13.39 -16.75
CA ALA A 83 22.08 11.92 -16.69
C ALA A 83 22.87 11.36 -17.87
N ASP A 84 23.85 10.51 -17.57
CA ASP A 84 24.80 9.90 -18.52
C ASP A 84 25.45 10.94 -19.43
N GLY A 85 25.88 12.06 -18.84
CA GLY A 85 26.51 13.18 -19.53
C GLY A 85 25.54 14.09 -20.30
N VAL A 86 24.25 13.75 -20.39
CA VAL A 86 23.25 14.57 -21.09
C VAL A 86 22.50 15.46 -20.10
N PRO A 87 22.42 16.79 -20.35
CA PRO A 87 21.65 17.70 -19.50
C PRO A 87 20.19 17.26 -19.31
N LEU A 88 19.68 17.49 -18.11
CA LEU A 88 18.28 17.28 -17.76
C LEU A 88 17.59 18.63 -17.59
N GLU A 89 16.49 18.83 -18.32
CA GLU A 89 15.63 20.02 -18.26
C GLU A 89 14.20 19.66 -17.82
N ASP A 90 13.74 18.45 -18.14
CA ASP A 90 12.39 17.96 -17.86
C ASP A 90 12.45 16.56 -17.17
N PRO A 91 11.65 16.31 -16.12
CA PRO A 91 11.59 15.01 -15.45
C PRO A 91 11.41 13.80 -16.38
N LYS A 92 10.65 13.95 -17.48
CA LYS A 92 10.41 12.92 -18.49
C LYS A 92 11.70 12.40 -19.12
N GLN A 93 12.71 13.24 -19.25
CA GLN A 93 14.00 12.86 -19.82
C GLN A 93 14.73 11.83 -18.94
N LEU A 94 14.66 11.99 -17.61
CA LEU A 94 15.21 11.02 -16.67
C LEU A 94 14.33 9.76 -16.60
N ILE A 95 13.01 9.91 -16.57
CA ILE A 95 12.07 8.78 -16.57
C ILE A 95 12.32 7.88 -17.79
N ALA A 96 12.47 8.46 -18.97
CA ALA A 96 12.77 7.71 -20.19
C ALA A 96 14.12 6.99 -20.12
N ARG A 97 15.17 7.64 -19.60
CA ARG A 97 16.49 7.02 -19.42
C ARG A 97 16.45 5.84 -18.46
N VAL A 98 15.81 6.00 -17.31
CA VAL A 98 15.64 4.91 -16.32
C VAL A 98 14.88 3.75 -16.96
N ALA A 99 13.80 4.04 -17.69
CA ALA A 99 13.02 3.00 -18.37
C ALA A 99 13.83 2.25 -19.44
N LEU A 100 14.65 2.97 -20.22
CA LEU A 100 15.51 2.38 -21.27
C LEU A 100 16.69 1.59 -20.70
N ALA A 101 17.29 2.06 -19.60
CA ALA A 101 18.40 1.40 -18.96
C ALA A 101 18.00 0.03 -18.39
N GLY A 102 16.81 -0.09 -17.79
CA GLY A 102 16.34 -1.35 -17.22
C GLY A 102 16.93 -1.68 -15.84
N PRO A 103 16.32 -2.62 -15.09
CA PRO A 103 16.82 -3.05 -13.78
C PRO A 103 18.25 -3.61 -13.84
N GLY A 104 19.03 -3.39 -12.78
CA GLY A 104 20.41 -3.88 -12.63
C GLY A 104 21.46 -2.99 -13.30
N ASN A 105 21.07 -2.10 -14.20
CA ASN A 105 21.98 -1.17 -14.85
C ASN A 105 22.20 0.10 -14.01
N VAL A 106 23.34 0.74 -14.23
CA VAL A 106 23.73 1.99 -13.56
C VAL A 106 23.33 3.18 -14.42
N VAL A 107 22.80 4.23 -13.79
CA VAL A 107 22.60 5.54 -14.43
C VAL A 107 23.51 6.55 -13.73
N ASN A 108 24.38 7.22 -14.47
CA ASN A 108 25.26 8.24 -13.90
C ASN A 108 24.52 9.57 -13.84
N LEU A 109 24.29 10.08 -12.64
CA LEU A 109 23.57 11.33 -12.42
C LEU A 109 24.54 12.38 -11.91
N ARG A 110 24.49 13.56 -12.51
CA ARG A 110 25.08 14.76 -11.91
C ARG A 110 24.01 15.48 -11.12
N ILE A 111 24.24 15.64 -9.83
CA ILE A 111 23.37 16.34 -8.90
C ILE A 111 24.04 17.59 -8.37
N ARG A 112 23.24 18.59 -7.96
CA ARG A 112 23.70 19.82 -7.33
C ARG A 112 23.02 20.00 -5.98
N ARG A 113 23.82 20.09 -4.91
CA ARG A 113 23.39 20.29 -3.52
C ARG A 113 24.17 21.43 -2.88
N GLY A 114 23.47 22.45 -2.39
CA GLY A 114 24.12 23.62 -1.78
C GLY A 114 25.11 24.32 -2.72
N GLY A 115 24.78 24.41 -4.00
CA GLY A 115 25.62 25.02 -5.05
C GLY A 115 26.79 24.17 -5.54
N ARG A 116 27.05 22.99 -4.94
CA ARG A 116 28.13 22.09 -5.36
C ARG A 116 27.60 20.93 -6.18
N GLU A 117 28.23 20.67 -7.32
CA GLU A 117 27.93 19.52 -8.16
C GLU A 117 28.64 18.26 -7.66
N ARG A 118 27.99 17.12 -7.83
CA ARG A 118 28.48 15.79 -7.46
C ARG A 118 27.93 14.77 -8.45
N ASP A 119 28.74 13.78 -8.78
CA ASP A 119 28.28 12.65 -9.57
C ASP A 119 27.87 11.51 -8.62
N VAL A 120 26.74 10.88 -8.90
CA VAL A 120 26.22 9.70 -8.20
C VAL A 120 25.82 8.64 -9.22
N ALA A 121 25.99 7.37 -8.88
CA ALA A 121 25.82 6.27 -9.82
C ALA A 121 24.88 5.18 -9.25
N PRO A 122 23.57 5.46 -9.10
CA PRO A 122 22.61 4.48 -8.62
C PRO A 122 22.47 3.28 -9.57
N THR A 123 22.52 2.07 -8.99
CA THR A 123 22.14 0.83 -9.67
C THR A 123 20.62 0.66 -9.60
N LEU A 124 19.94 0.70 -10.75
CA LEU A 124 18.49 0.62 -10.82
C LEU A 124 17.97 -0.72 -10.31
N ALA A 125 16.82 -0.68 -9.64
CA ALA A 125 16.12 -1.89 -9.18
C ALA A 125 14.91 -2.20 -10.06
N PRO A 126 14.37 -3.44 -10.02
CA PRO A 126 13.03 -3.71 -10.50
C PRO A 126 12.01 -2.80 -9.81
N PHE A 127 10.98 -2.37 -10.54
CA PHE A 127 9.95 -1.51 -9.99
C PHE A 127 9.18 -2.25 -8.90
N PRO A 128 9.24 -1.79 -7.64
CA PRO A 128 8.49 -2.39 -6.56
C PRO A 128 6.99 -2.14 -6.77
N GLY A 129 6.14 -3.05 -6.29
CA GLY A 129 4.70 -2.80 -6.22
C GLY A 129 4.41 -1.53 -5.40
N ARG A 130 3.28 -0.86 -5.65
CA ARG A 130 2.92 0.39 -4.95
C ARG A 130 2.99 0.26 -3.44
N ASP A 131 2.46 -0.84 -2.91
CA ASP A 131 2.46 -1.15 -1.49
C ASP A 131 3.87 -1.33 -0.92
N GLN A 132 4.77 -1.89 -1.73
CA GLN A 132 6.16 -2.09 -1.36
C GLN A 132 6.94 -0.78 -1.35
N ILE A 133 6.59 0.21 -2.18
CA ILE A 133 7.21 1.56 -2.14
C ILE A 133 7.00 2.18 -0.76
N LEU A 134 5.79 2.14 -0.22
CA LEU A 134 5.50 2.70 1.09
C LEU A 134 6.34 2.04 2.18
N ARG A 135 6.49 0.71 2.12
CA ARG A 135 7.35 -0.03 3.06
C ARG A 135 8.83 0.36 2.91
N LEU A 136 9.33 0.45 1.68
CA LEU A 136 10.71 0.88 1.39
C LEU A 136 11.00 2.31 1.85
N ASP A 137 9.97 3.15 1.86
CA ASP A 137 10.09 4.53 2.32
C ASP A 137 10.04 4.66 3.85
N LYS A 138 9.10 3.96 4.50
CA LYS A 138 8.79 4.21 5.91
C LYS A 138 9.54 3.30 6.89
N VAL A 139 9.87 2.06 6.55
CA VAL A 139 10.54 1.16 7.49
C VAL A 139 11.94 1.68 7.82
N GLY A 140 12.26 1.72 9.13
CA GLY A 140 13.50 2.27 9.67
C GLY A 140 13.46 3.77 9.96
N THR A 141 12.41 4.47 9.51
CA THR A 141 12.23 5.91 9.79
C THR A 141 11.49 6.14 11.09
N ARG A 142 11.59 7.36 11.63
CA ARG A 142 10.74 7.77 12.75
C ARG A 142 9.30 7.93 12.28
N ALA A 143 8.35 7.40 13.03
CA ALA A 143 6.94 7.55 12.75
C ALA A 143 6.54 9.05 12.72
N PRO A 144 5.87 9.52 11.65
CA PRO A 144 5.36 10.89 11.58
C PRO A 144 4.42 11.21 12.74
N ASP A 145 4.38 12.46 13.17
CA ASP A 145 3.50 12.83 14.28
C ASP A 145 2.01 12.72 13.91
N LEU A 146 1.16 12.50 14.91
CA LEU A 146 -0.29 12.44 14.74
C LEU A 146 -0.85 13.86 14.71
N LYS A 147 -1.61 14.22 13.66
CA LYS A 147 -2.05 15.59 13.42
C LYS A 147 -3.57 15.69 13.43
N ALA A 148 -4.09 16.60 14.24
CA ALA A 148 -5.50 17.00 14.25
C ALA A 148 -6.51 15.85 14.40
N LEU A 149 -6.14 14.80 15.15
CA LEU A 149 -7.02 13.68 15.40
C LEU A 149 -8.14 14.04 16.38
N VAL A 150 -9.37 13.65 16.06
CA VAL A 150 -10.53 13.78 16.95
C VAL A 150 -10.84 12.41 17.54
N THR A 151 -10.93 12.33 18.88
CA THR A 151 -11.21 11.06 19.56
C THR A 151 -12.61 10.55 19.21
N VAL A 152 -12.69 9.27 18.81
CA VAL A 152 -13.94 8.53 18.58
C VAL A 152 -14.22 7.62 19.78
N SER A 153 -13.21 6.87 20.23
CA SER A 153 -13.29 6.02 21.42
C SER A 153 -11.91 5.75 22.03
N GLY A 154 -11.90 5.39 23.32
CA GLY A 154 -10.67 5.12 24.06
C GLY A 154 -9.80 6.36 24.25
N THR A 155 -8.55 6.15 24.65
CA THR A 155 -7.57 7.23 24.83
C THR A 155 -6.70 7.32 23.59
N VAL A 156 -6.94 8.33 22.77
CA VAL A 156 -6.12 8.62 21.59
C VAL A 156 -4.91 9.47 22.00
N PRO A 157 -3.69 9.05 21.67
CA PRO A 157 -2.49 9.83 21.95
C PRO A 157 -2.48 11.12 21.11
N ALA A 158 -2.13 12.25 21.75
CA ALA A 158 -2.04 13.54 21.06
C ALA A 158 -0.85 13.63 20.09
N THR A 159 0.21 12.83 20.33
CA THR A 159 1.42 12.78 19.50
C THR A 159 2.00 11.36 19.51
N VAL A 160 2.87 11.05 18.54
CA VAL A 160 3.70 9.83 18.58
C VAL A 160 4.65 9.86 19.78
N GLY A 161 5.12 11.05 20.19
CA GLY A 161 5.96 11.22 21.37
C GLY A 161 5.31 10.71 22.66
N ALA A 162 3.99 10.89 22.79
CA ALA A 162 3.20 10.38 23.91
C ALA A 162 3.14 8.85 23.98
N LEU A 163 3.52 8.16 22.90
CA LEU A 163 3.55 6.70 22.81
C LEU A 163 4.94 6.10 23.05
N ARG A 164 5.98 6.92 23.28
CA ARG A 164 7.32 6.41 23.62
C ARG A 164 7.26 5.43 24.79
N GLY A 165 8.06 4.37 24.70
CA GLY A 165 8.02 3.25 25.65
C GLY A 165 6.97 2.19 25.34
N ASN A 166 6.00 2.46 24.46
CA ASN A 166 5.01 1.49 24.00
C ASN A 166 5.34 1.01 22.58
N VAL A 167 4.95 -0.23 22.27
CA VAL A 167 4.84 -0.68 20.87
C VAL A 167 3.49 -0.20 20.35
N VAL A 168 3.45 0.39 19.16
CA VAL A 168 2.22 0.92 18.57
C VAL A 168 1.89 0.16 17.30
N LEU A 169 0.62 -0.24 17.16
CA LEU A 169 0.04 -0.73 15.92
C LEU A 169 -1.00 0.29 15.46
N LEU A 170 -0.62 1.12 14.49
CA LEU A 170 -1.47 2.17 13.94
C LEU A 170 -2.20 1.60 12.72
N ASP A 171 -3.52 1.58 12.74
CA ASP A 171 -4.39 1.00 11.70
C ASP A 171 -5.17 2.10 10.99
N PHE A 172 -4.86 2.35 9.72
CA PHE A 172 -5.66 3.22 8.86
C PHE A 172 -6.77 2.39 8.23
N TRP A 173 -8.02 2.78 8.50
CA TRP A 173 -9.21 2.03 8.13
C TRP A 173 -10.36 2.96 7.72
N ALA A 174 -11.44 2.37 7.21
CA ALA A 174 -12.68 3.09 6.96
C ALA A 174 -13.91 2.20 7.20
N THR A 175 -15.04 2.80 7.52
CA THR A 175 -16.29 2.11 7.83
C THR A 175 -16.85 1.31 6.66
N TRP A 176 -16.62 1.79 5.43
CA TRP A 176 -17.01 1.13 4.18
C TRP A 176 -15.99 0.07 3.70
N CYS A 177 -14.81 0.01 4.31
CA CYS A 177 -13.73 -0.89 3.88
C CYS A 177 -13.96 -2.31 4.43
N ALA A 178 -14.48 -3.22 3.59
CA ALA A 178 -14.74 -4.61 3.99
C ALA A 178 -13.48 -5.34 4.52
N PRO A 179 -12.30 -5.25 3.88
CA PRO A 179 -11.08 -5.86 4.42
C PRO A 179 -10.67 -5.29 5.79
N CYS A 180 -10.89 -4.01 6.03
CA CYS A 180 -10.63 -3.38 7.33
C CYS A 180 -11.52 -3.97 8.43
N ARG A 181 -12.80 -4.21 8.13
CA ARG A 181 -13.75 -4.85 9.05
C ARG A 181 -13.34 -6.29 9.39
N LEU A 182 -12.68 -7.00 8.47
CA LEU A 182 -12.12 -8.34 8.72
C LEU A 182 -10.86 -8.29 9.61
N MET A 183 -10.06 -7.23 9.50
CA MET A 183 -8.86 -7.03 10.32
C MET A 183 -9.18 -6.62 11.77
N ALA A 184 -10.23 -5.84 11.99
CA ALA A 184 -10.55 -5.24 13.29
C ALA A 184 -10.69 -6.21 14.47
N PRO A 185 -11.31 -7.42 14.34
CA PRO A 185 -11.36 -8.39 15.42
C PRO A 185 -9.98 -8.91 15.86
N GLN A 186 -9.07 -9.12 14.90
CA GLN A 186 -7.71 -9.57 15.18
C GLN A 186 -6.88 -8.46 15.84
N LEU A 187 -7.04 -7.21 15.42
CA LEU A 187 -6.45 -6.05 16.10
C LEU A 187 -6.94 -5.94 17.56
N SER A 188 -8.24 -6.15 17.78
CA SER A 188 -8.83 -6.17 19.14
C SER A 188 -8.27 -7.32 19.98
N LYS A 189 -8.06 -8.48 19.37
CA LYS A 189 -7.43 -9.63 20.02
C LYS A 189 -5.99 -9.31 20.43
N TRP A 190 -5.16 -8.82 19.52
CA TRP A 190 -3.77 -8.45 19.85
C TRP A 190 -3.72 -7.36 20.92
N HIS A 191 -4.55 -6.33 20.82
CA HIS A 191 -4.60 -5.29 21.85
C HIS A 191 -4.95 -5.87 23.22
N ALA A 192 -6.01 -6.69 23.31
CA ALA A 192 -6.41 -7.30 24.57
C ALA A 192 -5.32 -8.21 25.17
N THR A 193 -4.62 -8.98 24.33
CA THR A 193 -3.55 -9.88 24.77
C THR A 193 -2.31 -9.13 25.26
N TYR A 194 -1.91 -8.05 24.58
CA TYR A 194 -0.60 -7.43 24.77
C TYR A 194 -0.63 -6.02 25.37
N ALA A 195 -1.80 -5.43 25.63
CA ALA A 195 -1.88 -4.08 26.20
C ALA A 195 -1.15 -3.93 27.53
N ALA A 196 -1.25 -4.94 28.41
CA ALA A 196 -0.54 -4.96 29.69
C ALA A 196 0.99 -5.04 29.53
N GLN A 197 1.48 -5.50 28.38
CA GLN A 197 2.91 -5.58 28.04
C GLN A 197 3.41 -4.32 27.31
N GLY A 198 2.52 -3.35 27.06
CA GLY A 198 2.86 -2.09 26.40
C GLY A 198 2.47 -2.01 24.93
N LEU A 199 1.58 -2.88 24.41
CA LEU A 199 1.00 -2.70 23.07
C LEU A 199 -0.13 -1.66 23.08
N ARG A 200 -0.07 -0.69 22.18
CA ARG A 200 -1.14 0.27 21.93
C ARG A 200 -1.60 0.13 20.48
N VAL A 201 -2.86 -0.26 20.28
CA VAL A 201 -3.47 -0.26 18.96
C VAL A 201 -4.27 1.04 18.83
N VAL A 202 -4.16 1.72 17.69
CA VAL A 202 -4.88 2.96 17.39
C VAL A 202 -5.45 2.87 15.98
N GLY A 203 -6.77 2.90 15.85
CA GLY A 203 -7.47 2.96 14.57
C GLY A 203 -7.68 4.41 14.14
N VAL A 204 -7.25 4.78 12.95
CA VAL A 204 -7.41 6.11 12.35
C VAL A 204 -8.29 5.98 11.11
N THR A 205 -9.34 6.79 11.02
CA THR A 205 -10.25 6.82 9.87
C THR A 205 -10.54 8.26 9.44
N SER A 206 -10.72 8.52 8.14
CA SER A 206 -11.24 9.81 7.66
C SER A 206 -12.77 9.93 7.78
N ASP A 207 -13.46 8.88 8.20
CA ASP A 207 -14.89 8.92 8.50
C ASP A 207 -15.20 9.94 9.60
N ASN A 208 -16.38 10.56 9.50
CA ASN A 208 -16.86 11.43 10.58
C ASN A 208 -17.02 10.64 11.90
N VAL A 209 -16.87 11.34 13.03
CA VAL A 209 -16.89 10.74 14.37
C VAL A 209 -18.16 9.90 14.62
N GLY A 210 -19.34 10.38 14.22
CA GLY A 210 -20.60 9.67 14.47
C GLY A 210 -20.69 8.32 13.75
N VAL A 211 -20.27 8.27 12.48
CA VAL A 211 -20.25 7.06 11.65
C VAL A 211 -19.16 6.09 12.13
N ALA A 212 -17.98 6.62 12.47
CA ALA A 212 -16.89 5.86 13.06
C ALA A 212 -17.30 5.22 14.39
N THR A 213 -17.95 5.97 15.29
CA THR A 213 -18.43 5.47 16.59
C THR A 213 -19.38 4.28 16.42
N LYS A 214 -20.40 4.42 15.57
CA LYS A 214 -21.39 3.36 15.34
C LYS A 214 -20.73 2.09 14.81
N THR A 215 -19.81 2.24 13.87
CA THR A 215 -19.12 1.10 13.25
C THR A 215 -18.13 0.45 14.23
N ALA A 216 -17.38 1.25 14.99
CA ALA A 216 -16.45 0.74 15.99
C ALA A 216 -17.17 -0.06 17.10
N GLN A 217 -18.35 0.40 17.52
CA GLN A 217 -19.21 -0.33 18.46
C GLN A 217 -19.73 -1.63 17.84
N ALA A 218 -20.23 -1.59 16.59
CA ALA A 218 -20.74 -2.78 15.90
C ALA A 218 -19.66 -3.85 15.67
N LEU A 219 -18.41 -3.44 15.47
CA LEU A 219 -17.25 -4.33 15.36
C LEU A 219 -16.65 -4.71 16.71
N ALA A 220 -17.20 -4.19 17.82
CA ALA A 220 -16.68 -4.36 19.17
C ALA A 220 -15.17 -4.04 19.27
N MET A 221 -14.71 -2.98 18.60
CA MET A 221 -13.30 -2.57 18.60
C MET A 221 -12.86 -2.25 20.04
N ARG A 222 -11.81 -2.94 20.50
CA ARG A 222 -11.31 -2.85 21.89
C ARG A 222 -10.10 -1.94 22.07
N TYR A 223 -9.83 -1.10 21.09
CA TYR A 223 -8.67 -0.20 21.06
C TYR A 223 -9.11 1.23 20.73
N ALA A 224 -8.19 2.19 20.87
CA ALA A 224 -8.49 3.59 20.64
C ALA A 224 -8.82 3.84 19.16
N VAL A 225 -9.83 4.65 18.90
CA VAL A 225 -10.23 5.05 17.54
C VAL A 225 -10.25 6.57 17.45
N ALA A 226 -9.73 7.09 16.35
CA ALA A 226 -9.70 8.52 16.05
C ALA A 226 -10.19 8.81 14.62
N SER A 227 -10.80 9.97 14.45
CA SER A 227 -11.14 10.55 13.16
C SER A 227 -10.04 11.52 12.72
N ASP A 228 -9.53 11.33 11.51
CA ASP A 228 -8.59 12.18 10.76
C ASP A 228 -9.35 12.80 9.59
N ALA A 229 -10.39 13.57 9.89
CA ALA A 229 -11.31 14.12 8.88
C ALA A 229 -10.62 15.03 7.83
N ALA A 230 -9.47 15.62 8.20
CA ALA A 230 -8.65 16.43 7.29
C ALA A 230 -7.58 15.61 6.54
N GLU A 231 -7.50 14.30 6.79
CA GLU A 231 -6.52 13.36 6.25
C GLU A 231 -5.04 13.77 6.47
N ALA A 232 -4.79 14.65 7.45
CA ALA A 232 -3.47 15.20 7.68
C ALA A 232 -2.50 14.15 8.24
N THR A 233 -3.01 13.23 9.08
CA THR A 233 -2.22 12.10 9.58
C THR A 233 -2.02 11.06 8.48
N SER A 234 -3.08 10.72 7.76
CA SER A 234 -3.05 9.75 6.65
C SER A 234 -2.05 10.17 5.56
N ALA A 235 -2.07 11.45 5.18
CA ALA A 235 -1.12 12.02 4.23
C ALA A 235 0.32 12.01 4.77
N ALA A 236 0.55 12.33 6.04
CA ALA A 236 1.89 12.31 6.64
C ALA A 236 2.50 10.90 6.65
N TYR A 237 1.67 9.87 6.80
CA TYR A 237 2.08 8.47 6.72
C TYR A 237 2.14 7.93 5.28
N GLY A 238 1.70 8.70 4.27
CA GLY A 238 1.70 8.27 2.86
C GLY A 238 0.63 7.21 2.52
N VAL A 239 -0.45 7.17 3.29
CA VAL A 239 -1.52 6.18 3.13
C VAL A 239 -2.34 6.50 1.88
N SER A 240 -2.45 5.53 0.98
CA SER A 240 -3.24 5.63 -0.26
C SER A 240 -4.11 4.41 -0.54
N ALA A 241 -4.07 3.41 0.35
CA ALA A 241 -4.84 2.18 0.27
C ALA A 241 -5.24 1.73 1.69
N LEU A 242 -6.34 0.98 1.81
CA LEU A 242 -6.88 0.52 3.08
C LEU A 242 -7.10 -1.01 3.09
N PRO A 243 -6.93 -1.68 4.25
CA PRO A 243 -6.28 -1.13 5.43
C PRO A 243 -4.79 -0.89 5.17
N THR A 244 -4.21 0.09 5.86
CA THR A 244 -2.75 0.20 5.96
C THR A 244 -2.38 0.24 7.44
N MET A 245 -1.48 -0.63 7.88
CA MET A 245 -1.04 -0.70 9.27
C MET A 245 0.45 -0.44 9.40
N PHE A 246 0.83 0.28 10.45
CA PHE A 246 2.22 0.52 10.82
C PHE A 246 2.52 -0.12 12.18
N VAL A 247 3.58 -0.91 12.24
CA VAL A 247 4.14 -1.40 13.50
C VAL A 247 5.29 -0.49 13.89
N ILE A 248 5.18 0.16 15.06
CA ILE A 248 6.12 1.16 15.55
C ILE A 248 6.69 0.66 16.88
N ASP A 249 8.01 0.69 17.03
CA ASP A 249 8.67 0.25 18.26
C ASP A 249 8.64 1.30 19.38
N LYS A 250 9.18 0.92 20.55
CA LYS A 250 9.21 1.75 21.76
C LYS A 250 9.97 3.07 21.58
N LYS A 251 10.85 3.18 20.57
CA LYS A 251 11.62 4.38 20.24
C LYS A 251 10.89 5.30 19.26
N GLY A 252 9.75 4.86 18.73
CA GLY A 252 8.98 5.56 17.70
C GLY A 252 9.50 5.30 16.29
N ILE A 253 10.23 4.19 16.06
CA ILE A 253 10.71 3.81 14.73
C ILE A 253 9.74 2.83 14.09
N ILE A 254 9.40 3.05 12.81
CA ILE A 254 8.54 2.15 12.04
C ILE A 254 9.35 0.88 11.72
N ARG A 255 8.84 -0.27 12.13
CA ARG A 255 9.48 -1.59 11.95
C ARG A 255 8.83 -2.43 10.87
N GLU A 256 7.56 -2.16 10.56
CA GLU A 256 6.81 -2.85 9.52
C GLU A 256 5.68 -1.96 8.99
N VAL A 257 5.36 -2.15 7.71
CA VAL A 257 4.19 -1.55 7.06
C VAL A 257 3.44 -2.66 6.34
N LEU A 258 2.16 -2.79 6.65
CA LEU A 258 1.24 -3.71 6.00
C LEU A 258 0.25 -2.91 5.17
N VAL A 259 0.10 -3.27 3.90
CA VAL A 259 -0.95 -2.72 3.04
C VAL A 259 -1.85 -3.86 2.62
N GLY A 260 -3.17 -3.64 2.72
CA GLY A 260 -4.17 -4.65 2.47
C GLY A 260 -4.36 -5.63 3.64
N TYR A 261 -5.30 -6.56 3.45
CA TYR A 261 -5.60 -7.62 4.39
C TYR A 261 -5.04 -8.95 3.88
N ASP A 262 -4.18 -9.58 4.67
CA ASP A 262 -3.65 -10.91 4.40
C ASP A 262 -3.54 -11.71 5.72
N PRO A 263 -4.47 -12.64 5.98
CA PRO A 263 -4.47 -13.40 7.22
C PRO A 263 -3.27 -14.35 7.36
N SER A 264 -2.62 -14.72 6.25
CA SER A 264 -1.42 -15.58 6.30
C SER A 264 -0.25 -14.90 7.01
N ARG A 265 -0.23 -13.57 7.05
CA ARG A 265 0.80 -12.78 7.73
C ARG A 265 0.55 -12.57 9.22
N HIS A 266 -0.63 -12.90 9.75
CA HIS A 266 -0.96 -12.63 11.15
C HIS A 266 0.06 -13.22 12.14
N ALA A 267 0.48 -14.47 11.95
CA ALA A 267 1.47 -15.10 12.83
C ALA A 267 2.84 -14.40 12.77
N GLN A 268 3.25 -13.94 11.58
CA GLN A 268 4.49 -13.17 11.42
C GLN A 268 4.42 -11.83 12.15
N ILE A 269 3.29 -11.12 12.06
CA ILE A 269 3.10 -9.83 12.73
C ILE A 269 3.02 -10.01 14.24
N GLU A 270 2.30 -11.01 14.72
CA GLU A 270 2.23 -11.30 16.16
C GLU A 270 3.63 -11.61 16.73
N LYS A 271 4.44 -12.40 16.01
CA LYS A 271 5.84 -12.64 16.38
C LYS A 271 6.67 -11.35 16.42
N LEU A 272 6.46 -10.44 15.46
CA LEU A 272 7.12 -9.13 15.47
C LEU A 272 6.69 -8.31 16.69
N LEU A 273 5.39 -8.23 16.98
CA LEU A 273 4.87 -7.51 18.15
C LEU A 273 5.50 -8.04 19.44
N GLN A 274 5.54 -9.36 19.63
CA GLN A 274 6.18 -10.00 20.78
C GLN A 274 7.66 -9.63 20.90
N ALA A 275 8.40 -9.66 19.79
CA ALA A 275 9.81 -9.28 19.77
C ALA A 275 10.02 -7.81 20.18
N LEU A 276 9.20 -6.90 19.66
CA LEU A 276 9.29 -5.47 20.00
C LEU A 276 8.86 -5.19 21.44
N LEU A 277 7.88 -5.93 21.97
CA LEU A 277 7.45 -5.80 23.36
C LEU A 277 8.55 -6.25 24.34
N ALA A 278 9.39 -7.20 23.93
CA ALA A 278 10.54 -7.67 24.71
C ALA A 278 11.76 -6.73 24.65
N GLU A 279 11.80 -5.75 23.72
CA GLU A 279 12.87 -4.74 23.69
C GLU A 279 12.87 -3.90 24.99
N PRO A 280 14.03 -3.48 25.51
CA PRO A 280 14.08 -2.61 26.68
C PRO A 280 13.38 -1.28 26.41
N ALA A 281 12.79 -0.68 27.44
CA ALA A 281 12.27 0.67 27.34
C ALA A 281 13.43 1.66 27.01
N PRO A 282 13.17 2.69 26.19
CA PRO A 282 14.15 3.70 25.84
C PRO A 282 14.56 4.60 27.00
#